data_AF-A0A953G001-F1
#
_entry.id   AF-A0A953G001-F1
#
_cell.length_a   1.000
_cell.length_b   1.000
_cell.length_c   1.000
_cell.angle_alpha   90.00
_cell.angle_beta   90.00
_cell.angle_gamma   90.00
#
_symmetry.space_group_name_H-M   'P 1'
#
loop_
_entity.id
_entity.type
_entity.pdbx_description
1 polymer ?
#
loop_
_entity_poly.entity_id
_entity_poly.type
_entity_poly.pdbx_seq_one_letter_code
_entity_poly.pdbx_strand_id
1 'polypeptide(L)'
;MVTSSENLLLDDRTRAEDILLGSLGFDDGSSIVTLNVTDSGYSGTGRWADGEHFEFECDEELDGLQRWALEVFLQPAAANKNRSASA
;
A
#
# COMPACT_ATOMS: atom_id res chain seq x y z
N MET A 1 -10.52 26.70 -9.67
CA MET A 1 -10.04 26.23 -8.35
C MET A 1 -10.39 24.76 -8.28
N VAL A 2 -9.50 23.89 -8.78
CA VAL A 2 -9.70 22.43 -8.73
C VAL A 2 -9.07 21.95 -7.43
N THR A 3 -9.81 21.20 -6.63
CA THR A 3 -9.36 20.59 -5.39
C THR A 3 -8.34 19.50 -5.71
N SER A 4 -7.07 19.89 -5.83
CA SER A 4 -5.94 18.98 -6.08
C SER A 4 -5.53 18.14 -4.86
N SER A 5 -6.38 18.05 -3.83
CA SER A 5 -6.09 17.31 -2.61
C SER A 5 -6.21 15.78 -2.75
N GLU A 6 -6.74 15.29 -3.88
CA GLU A 6 -6.85 13.86 -4.18
C GLU A 6 -5.64 13.27 -4.94
N ASN A 7 -4.73 14.09 -5.46
CA ASN A 7 -3.60 13.58 -6.25
C ASN A 7 -2.45 13.05 -5.37
N LEU A 8 -2.24 13.63 -4.20
CA LEU A 8 -1.11 13.28 -3.32
C LEU A 8 -1.22 11.88 -2.71
N LEU A 9 -2.44 11.37 -2.50
CA LEU A 9 -2.66 10.03 -1.95
C LEU A 9 -2.39 8.90 -2.96
N LEU A 10 -2.50 9.18 -4.27
CA LEU A 10 -2.08 8.22 -5.29
C LEU A 10 -0.55 8.06 -5.26
N ASP A 11 0.18 9.16 -5.13
CA ASP A 11 1.66 9.13 -5.08
C ASP A 11 2.18 8.28 -3.91
N ASP A 12 1.62 8.44 -2.71
CA ASP A 12 2.05 7.67 -1.54
C ASP A 12 1.74 6.17 -1.67
N ARG A 13 0.56 5.82 -2.21
CA ARG A 13 0.18 4.42 -2.40
C ARG A 13 1.00 3.75 -3.49
N THR A 14 1.18 4.40 -4.64
CA THR A 14 2.04 3.89 -5.71
C THR A 14 3.47 3.71 -5.22
N ARG A 15 3.96 4.63 -4.38
CA ARG A 15 5.30 4.49 -3.78
C ARG A 15 5.38 3.38 -2.74
N ALA A 16 4.32 3.17 -1.96
CA ALA A 16 4.22 2.03 -1.06
C ALA A 16 4.21 0.70 -1.84
N GLU A 17 3.51 0.64 -2.98
CA GLU A 17 3.54 -0.51 -3.89
C GLU A 17 4.94 -0.78 -4.41
N ASP A 18 5.61 0.23 -4.94
CA ASP A 18 6.97 0.13 -5.47
C ASP A 18 7.97 -0.38 -4.42
N ILE A 19 7.86 0.08 -3.17
CA ILE A 19 8.70 -0.40 -2.06
C ILE A 19 8.42 -1.88 -1.76
N LEU A 20 7.15 -2.27 -1.61
CA LEU A 20 6.77 -3.63 -1.21
C LEU A 20 7.04 -4.65 -2.32
N LEU A 21 6.74 -4.30 -3.57
CA LEU A 21 6.98 -5.11 -4.75
C LEU A 21 8.47 -5.14 -5.09
N GLY A 22 9.16 -4.01 -5.01
CA GLY A 22 10.60 -3.91 -5.23
C GLY A 22 11.41 -4.75 -4.24
N SER A 23 11.02 -4.78 -2.96
CA SER A 23 11.63 -5.68 -1.97
C SER A 23 11.47 -7.17 -2.30
N LEU A 24 10.39 -7.54 -2.99
CA LEU A 24 10.13 -8.91 -3.43
C LEU A 24 10.73 -9.22 -4.82
N GLY A 25 11.35 -8.22 -5.47
CA GLY A 25 11.90 -8.34 -6.82
C GLY A 25 10.86 -8.28 -7.93
N PHE A 26 9.69 -7.72 -7.67
CA PHE A 26 8.65 -7.48 -8.66
C PHE A 26 8.79 -6.07 -9.28
N ASP A 27 8.72 -6.00 -10.62
CA ASP A 27 8.88 -4.77 -11.42
C ASP A 27 7.56 -4.00 -11.63
N ASP A 28 7.69 -2.79 -12.22
CA ASP A 28 6.69 -1.75 -12.59
C ASP A 28 5.40 -2.25 -13.28
N GLY A 29 5.38 -3.50 -13.73
CA GLY A 29 4.20 -4.16 -14.31
C GLY A 29 3.31 -4.90 -13.32
N SER A 30 3.55 -4.78 -12.01
CA SER A 30 2.76 -5.46 -10.98
C SER A 30 2.06 -4.46 -10.06
N SER A 31 0.84 -4.78 -9.64
CA SER A 31 0.05 -3.93 -8.74
C SER A 31 -0.46 -4.73 -7.56
N ILE A 32 -0.50 -4.13 -6.37
CA ILE A 32 -0.97 -4.80 -5.16
C ILE A 32 -2.50 -4.72 -5.10
N VAL A 33 -3.15 -5.89 -5.12
CA VAL A 33 -4.61 -5.99 -5.00
C VAL A 33 -5.02 -6.04 -3.53
N THR A 34 -4.39 -6.95 -2.78
CA THR A 34 -4.66 -7.16 -1.36
C THR A 34 -3.33 -7.27 -0.62
N LEU A 35 -3.25 -6.64 0.54
CA LEU A 35 -2.10 -6.71 1.43
C LEU A 35 -2.61 -7.04 2.83
N ASN A 36 -1.95 -7.98 3.49
CA ASN A 36 -2.26 -8.43 4.82
C ASN A 36 -0.96 -8.48 5.64
N VAL A 37 -0.97 -7.86 6.80
CA VAL A 37 0.20 -7.85 7.69
C VAL A 37 0.18 -9.11 8.56
N THR A 38 1.30 -9.81 8.61
CA THR A 38 1.49 -10.99 9.47
C THR A 38 2.29 -10.59 10.73
N ASP A 39 2.49 -11.52 11.66
CA ASP A 39 3.16 -11.23 12.94
C ASP A 39 4.60 -10.70 12.76
N SER A 40 5.31 -11.21 11.74
CA SER A 40 6.71 -10.87 11.45
C SER A 40 6.92 -10.13 10.13
N GLY A 41 5.90 -10.03 9.26
CA GLY A 41 6.07 -9.53 7.90
C GLY A 41 4.74 -9.18 7.22
N TYR A 42 4.62 -9.54 5.94
CA TYR A 42 3.42 -9.26 5.16
C TYR A 42 3.19 -10.29 4.06
N SER A 43 1.93 -10.55 3.77
CA SER A 43 1.50 -11.38 2.65
C SER A 43 0.41 -10.68 1.88
N GLY A 44 0.26 -11.02 0.60
CA GLY A 44 -0.67 -10.32 -0.26
C GLY A 44 -0.89 -10.99 -1.59
N THR A 45 -1.79 -10.41 -2.35
CA THR A 45 -2.04 -10.78 -3.73
C THR A 45 -1.75 -9.59 -4.62
N GLY A 46 -0.86 -9.79 -5.57
CA GLY A 46 -0.59 -8.86 -6.65
C GLY A 46 -1.31 -9.26 -7.92
N ARG A 47 -1.34 -8.35 -8.89
CA ARG A 47 -1.81 -8.60 -10.24
C ARG A 47 -0.75 -8.15 -11.23
N TRP A 48 -0.41 -9.01 -12.16
CA TRP A 48 0.49 -8.71 -13.27
C TRP A 48 -0.18 -7.84 -14.33
N ALA A 49 0.61 -7.23 -15.19
CA ALA A 49 0.13 -6.45 -16.34
C ALA A 49 -0.75 -7.26 -17.31
N ASP A 50 -0.52 -8.59 -17.42
CA ASP A 50 -1.36 -9.50 -18.22
C ASP A 50 -2.75 -9.75 -17.59
N GLY A 51 -2.89 -9.39 -16.32
CA GLY A 51 -4.12 -9.52 -15.55
C GLY A 51 -4.20 -10.77 -14.68
N GLU A 52 -3.17 -11.63 -14.72
CA GLU A 52 -3.00 -12.78 -13.84
C GLU A 52 -2.70 -12.34 -12.39
N HIS A 53 -3.27 -13.05 -11.41
CA HIS A 53 -3.04 -12.79 -9.99
C HIS A 53 -1.92 -13.68 -9.47
N PHE A 54 -1.09 -13.14 -8.59
CA PHE A 54 -0.03 -13.87 -7.91
C PHE A 54 -0.06 -13.59 -6.43
N GLU A 55 0.30 -14.58 -5.64
CA GLU A 55 0.45 -14.46 -4.19
C GLU A 55 1.91 -14.17 -3.87
N PHE A 56 2.12 -13.28 -2.91
CA PHE A 56 3.45 -12.97 -2.41
C PHE A 56 3.44 -12.96 -0.88
N GLU A 57 4.54 -13.38 -0.29
CA GLU A 57 4.76 -13.41 1.14
C GLU A 57 6.20 -12.97 1.42
N CYS A 58 6.34 -12.09 2.40
CA CYS A 58 7.60 -11.65 2.95
C CYS A 58 7.59 -12.00 4.44
N ASP A 59 8.42 -12.96 4.82
CA ASP A 59 8.67 -13.35 6.22
C ASP A 59 9.96 -12.70 6.76
N GLU A 60 10.53 -11.74 6.01
CA GLU A 60 11.71 -10.99 6.42
C GLU A 60 11.35 -9.82 7.34
N GLU A 61 12.32 -9.41 8.16
CA GLU A 61 12.16 -8.29 9.09
C GLU A 61 11.84 -7.01 8.30
N LEU A 62 10.69 -6.40 8.62
CA LEU A 62 10.22 -5.19 7.97
C LEU A 62 11.18 -4.02 8.17
N ASP A 63 11.79 -3.58 7.08
CA ASP A 63 12.54 -2.33 7.03
C ASP A 63 11.63 -1.11 7.25
N GLY A 64 12.22 0.02 7.65
CA GLY A 64 11.46 1.26 7.92
C GLY A 64 10.61 1.73 6.73
N LEU A 65 11.03 1.43 5.49
CA LEU A 65 10.28 1.72 4.27
C LEU A 65 9.10 0.77 4.07
N GLN A 66 9.29 -0.54 4.27
CA GLN A 66 8.20 -1.52 4.16
C GLN A 66 7.14 -1.27 5.23
N ARG A 67 7.58 -0.90 6.45
CA ARG A 67 6.68 -0.55 7.54
C ARG A 67 5.83 0.69 7.21
N TRP A 68 6.44 1.73 6.66
CA TRP A 68 5.72 2.90 6.15
C TRP A 68 4.73 2.52 5.04
N ALA A 69 5.16 1.69 4.08
CA ALA A 69 4.30 1.24 2.99
C ALA A 69 3.08 0.46 3.50
N LEU A 70 3.27 -0.44 4.47
CA LEU A 70 2.19 -1.14 5.15
C LEU A 70 1.26 -0.16 5.87
N GLU A 71 1.78 0.87 6.52
CA GLU A 71 0.95 1.90 7.15
C GLU A 71 0.11 2.68 6.12
N VAL A 72 0.66 3.02 4.95
CA VAL A 72 -0.09 3.66 3.87
C VAL A 72 -1.24 2.76 3.38
N PHE A 73 -1.00 1.45 3.27
CA PHE A 73 -2.01 0.48 2.86
C PHE A 73 -3.05 0.16 3.94
N LEU A 74 -2.61 0.11 5.20
CA LEU A 74 -3.44 -0.15 6.37
C LEU A 74 -4.21 1.08 6.82
N GLN A 75 -3.79 2.29 6.42
CA GLN A 75 -4.53 3.50 6.73
C GLN A 75 -5.92 3.37 6.12
N PRO A 76 -6.97 3.19 6.95
CA PRO A 76 -8.31 3.27 6.44
C PRO A 76 -8.48 4.69 5.90
N ALA A 77 -9.28 4.86 4.85
CA ALA A 77 -9.77 6.16 4.39
C ALA A 77 -10.60 6.94 5.46
N ALA A 78 -10.46 6.61 6.74
CA ALA A 78 -11.20 7.07 7.91
C ALA A 78 -10.50 8.18 8.70
N ALA A 79 -9.57 8.93 8.10
CA ALA A 79 -9.15 10.23 8.66
C ALA A 79 -9.97 11.41 8.11
N ASN A 80 -10.98 11.16 7.26
CA ASN A 80 -11.86 12.22 6.75
C ASN A 80 -13.34 11.95 7.02
N LYS A 81 -13.72 11.90 8.31
CA LYS A 81 -15.07 12.28 8.75
C LYS A 81 -15.08 12.70 10.23
N ASN A 82 -15.32 14.01 10.44
CA ASN A 82 -15.92 14.62 11.63
C ASN A 82 -15.03 14.90 12.86
N ARG A 83 -14.08 15.83 12.73
CA ARG A 83 -13.69 16.72 13.85
C ARG A 83 -14.46 18.05 13.86
N SER A 84 -15.69 18.05 13.32
CA SER A 84 -16.61 19.19 13.34
C SER A 84 -17.96 18.74 13.89
N ALA A 85 -18.14 18.93 15.20
CA ALA A 85 -19.39 19.25 15.91
C ALA A 85 -19.29 18.77 17.37
N SER A 86 -18.45 19.46 18.16
CA SER A 86 -18.63 19.52 19.61
C SER A 86 -18.57 21.00 19.98
N ALA A 87 -19.75 21.62 20.01
CA ALA A 87 -20.04 22.92 20.63
C ALA A 87 -21.55 23.08 20.72
#